data_AF-A0AAQ3U2C3-F1
#
_entry.id   AF-A0AAQ3U2C3-F1
#
_cell.length_a   1.000
_cell.length_b   1.000
_cell.length_c   1.000
_cell.angle_alpha   90.00
_cell.angle_beta   90.00
_cell.angle_gamma   90.00
#
_symmetry.space_group_name_H-M   'P 1'
#
loop_
_entity.id
_entity.type
_entity.pdbx_description
1 polymer ?
#
loop_
_entity_poly.entity_id
_entity_poly.type
_entity_poly.pdbx_seq_one_letter_code
_entity_poly.pdbx_strand_id
1 'polypeptide(L)'
;MLRACALTYSTKWDECLPLAEFAYNNSYQKSLEMAPFKALYVTQAEEQVKYIHENLKRAQSRQKSYSDRRRPLVFQKDDHVYLRVSPMKGVHRFGVKGKLAPRYVGPFKIIEQCGPVAYRLELPSHLTAVHDVFHVLQLKKYLRVPEEVVDT
;
A
#
# COMPACT_ATOMS: atom_id res chain seq x y z
N MET A 1 11.55 53.78 -1.45
CA MET A 1 11.57 53.06 -2.75
C MET A 1 10.73 53.80 -3.80
N LEU A 2 9.41 53.92 -3.64
CA LEU A 2 8.55 54.67 -4.58
C LEU A 2 9.00 56.11 -4.87
N ARG A 3 9.38 56.87 -3.84
CA ARG A 3 9.94 58.23 -4.03
C ARG A 3 11.22 58.25 -4.86
N ALA A 4 12.07 57.21 -4.76
CA ALA A 4 13.29 57.14 -5.55
C ALA A 4 12.95 56.83 -7.03
N CYS A 5 12.02 55.89 -7.28
CA CYS A 5 11.52 55.60 -8.62
C CYS A 5 10.84 56.81 -9.28
N ALA A 6 10.06 57.57 -8.51
CA ALA A 6 9.41 58.80 -8.99
C ALA A 6 10.41 59.93 -9.30
N LEU A 7 11.57 59.96 -8.64
CA LEU A 7 12.63 60.93 -8.94
C LEU A 7 13.44 60.53 -10.18
N THR A 8 13.67 59.23 -10.41
CA THR A 8 14.40 58.74 -11.60
C THR A 8 13.54 58.61 -12.85
N TYR A 9 12.24 58.36 -12.71
CA TYR A 9 11.29 58.11 -13.81
C TYR A 9 10.07 59.04 -13.72
N SER A 10 10.28 60.35 -13.52
CA SER A 10 9.22 61.28 -13.11
C SER A 10 7.98 61.34 -14.00
N THR A 11 8.10 61.02 -15.28
CA THR A 11 7.00 61.01 -16.25
C THR A 11 6.35 59.65 -16.47
N LYS A 12 6.94 58.56 -15.95
CA LYS A 12 6.56 57.15 -16.19
C LYS A 12 6.56 56.32 -14.91
N TRP A 13 6.24 56.93 -13.78
CA TRP A 13 6.29 56.29 -12.46
C TRP A 13 5.27 55.15 -12.33
N ASP A 14 4.17 55.22 -13.09
CA ASP A 14 3.14 54.21 -13.25
C ASP A 14 3.68 52.93 -13.91
N GLU A 15 4.56 53.06 -14.91
CA GLU A 15 5.28 51.92 -15.50
C GLU A 15 6.20 51.22 -14.48
N CYS A 16 6.67 51.97 -13.48
CA CYS A 16 7.54 51.46 -12.41
C CYS A 16 6.78 50.90 -11.20
N LEU A 17 5.46 51.08 -11.14
CA LEU A 17 4.64 50.68 -10.00
C LEU A 17 4.72 49.17 -9.72
N PRO A 18 4.59 48.28 -10.72
CA PRO A 18 4.68 46.83 -10.49
C PRO A 18 6.04 46.41 -9.94
N LEU A 19 7.11 47.06 -10.40
CA LEU A 19 8.48 46.79 -9.92
C LEU A 19 8.68 47.28 -8.48
N ALA A 20 8.15 48.45 -8.14
CA ALA A 20 8.23 48.99 -6.79
C ALA A 20 7.43 48.15 -5.79
N GLU A 21 6.24 47.68 -6.19
CA GLU A 21 5.42 46.76 -5.39
C GLU A 21 6.13 45.42 -5.20
N PHE A 22 6.66 44.83 -6.28
CA PHE A 22 7.43 43.59 -6.21
C PHE A 22 8.62 43.73 -5.26
N ALA A 23 9.41 44.79 -5.41
CA ALA A 23 10.59 45.01 -4.58
C ALA A 23 10.21 45.26 -3.11
N TYR A 24 9.11 45.97 -2.83
CA TYR A 24 8.61 46.15 -1.48
C TYR A 24 8.13 44.82 -0.86
N ASN A 25 7.28 44.06 -1.56
CA ASN A 25 6.71 42.81 -1.08
C ASN A 25 7.77 41.71 -0.84
N ASN A 26 8.89 41.77 -1.57
CA ASN A 26 10.03 40.85 -1.41
C ASN A 26 11.14 41.39 -0.49
N SER A 27 11.09 42.66 -0.10
CA SER A 27 12.09 43.24 0.80
C SER A 27 11.90 42.77 2.25
N TYR A 28 13.01 42.62 2.97
CA TYR A 28 12.99 42.27 4.38
C TYR A 28 12.42 43.42 5.23
N GLN A 29 11.46 43.11 6.11
CA GLN A 29 10.94 44.05 7.09
C GLN A 29 11.32 43.66 8.50
N LYS A 30 11.90 44.61 9.25
CA LYS A 30 12.40 44.38 10.61
C LYS A 30 11.30 43.97 11.60
N SER A 31 10.08 44.49 11.45
CA SER A 31 8.95 44.16 12.34
C SER A 31 8.37 42.76 12.10
N LEU A 32 8.51 42.21 10.89
CA LEU A 32 8.04 40.87 10.53
C LEU A 32 9.16 39.82 10.57
N GLU A 33 10.41 40.27 10.68
CA GLU A 33 11.62 39.45 10.52
C GLU A 33 11.68 38.64 9.21
N MET A 34 10.91 39.06 8.20
CA MET A 34 10.88 38.48 6.87
C MET A 34 10.24 39.43 5.87
N ALA A 35 10.17 39.01 4.60
CA ALA A 35 9.44 39.72 3.57
C ALA A 35 7.92 39.46 3.67
N PRO A 36 7.06 40.46 3.44
CA PRO A 36 5.60 40.30 3.43
C PRO A 36 5.11 39.15 2.55
N PHE A 37 5.68 39.00 1.35
CA PHE A 37 5.35 37.90 0.44
C PHE A 37 5.62 36.53 1.06
N LYS A 38 6.76 36.39 1.76
CA LYS A 38 7.12 35.14 2.45
C LYS A 38 6.14 34.83 3.57
N ALA A 39 5.80 35.84 4.37
CA ALA A 39 4.86 35.71 5.49
C ALA A 39 3.46 35.30 5.03
N LEU A 40 3.02 35.80 3.87
CA LEU A 40 1.67 35.56 3.36
C LEU A 40 1.53 34.21 2.63
N TYR A 41 2.51 33.81 1.83
CA TYR A 41 2.36 32.67 0.93
C TYR A 41 3.29 31.48 1.25
N VAL A 42 4.52 31.76 1.67
CA VAL A 42 5.55 30.71 1.79
C VAL A 42 5.43 29.94 3.10
N THR A 43 5.18 30.64 4.21
CA THR A 43 5.00 30.01 5.53
C THR A 43 3.87 28.99 5.55
N GLN A 44 2.70 29.34 4.99
CA GLN A 44 1.56 28.44 4.88
C GLN A 44 1.92 27.20 4.04
N ALA A 45 2.59 27.38 2.91
CA ALA A 45 3.02 26.26 2.07
C ALA A 45 4.02 25.34 2.80
N GLU A 46 5.00 25.91 3.52
CA GLU A 46 5.96 25.16 4.33
C GLU A 46 5.28 24.35 5.43
N GLU A 47 4.27 24.92 6.11
CA GLU A 47 3.48 24.22 7.12
C GLU A 47 2.68 23.05 6.53
N GLN A 48 2.03 23.25 5.38
CA GLN A 48 1.32 22.19 4.69
C GLN A 48 2.27 21.06 4.26
N VAL A 49 3.46 21.39 3.74
CA VAL A 49 4.47 20.40 3.37
C VAL A 49 4.94 19.62 4.59
N LYS A 50 5.18 20.27 5.73
CA LYS A 50 5.53 19.60 6.99
C LYS A 50 4.43 18.63 7.43
N TYR A 51 3.17 19.08 7.41
CA TYR A 51 2.02 18.26 7.75
C TYR A 51 1.89 17.02 6.86
N ILE A 52 2.08 17.17 5.54
CA ILE A 52 2.07 16.07 4.59
C ILE A 52 3.18 15.06 4.91
N HIS A 53 4.39 15.52 5.20
CA HIS A 53 5.51 14.65 5.57
C HIS A 53 5.24 13.87 6.85
N GLU A 54 4.63 14.49 7.87
CA GLU A 54 4.25 13.81 9.11
C GLU A 54 3.20 12.72 8.86
N ASN A 55 2.18 13.02 8.05
CA ASN A 55 1.15 12.06 7.71
C ASN A 55 1.71 10.89 6.88
N LEU A 56 2.63 11.17 5.96
CA LEU A 56 3.32 10.13 5.20
C LEU A 56 4.13 9.22 6.12
N LYS A 57 4.88 9.79 7.06
CA LYS A 57 5.62 9.01 8.08
C LYS A 57 4.68 8.16 8.94
N ARG A 58 3.55 8.72 9.40
CA ARG A 58 2.54 7.97 10.15
C ARG A 58 1.96 6.82 9.34
N ALA A 59 1.65 7.03 8.06
CA ALA A 59 1.15 6.00 7.16
C ALA A 59 2.18 4.87 6.96
N GLN A 60 3.45 5.21 6.73
CA GLN A 60 4.55 4.24 6.61
C GLN A 60 4.72 3.42 7.90
N SER A 61 4.72 4.07 9.07
CA SER A 61 4.81 3.38 10.36
C SER A 61 3.63 2.43 10.59
N ARG A 62 2.41 2.84 10.21
CA ARG A 62 1.22 1.96 10.26
C ARG A 62 1.35 0.75 9.34
N GLN A 63 1.82 0.96 8.11
CA GLN A 63 2.03 -0.13 7.15
C GLN A 63 3.08 -1.12 7.66
N LYS A 64 4.21 -0.62 8.17
CA LYS A 64 5.26 -1.44 8.79
C LYS A 64 4.71 -2.23 9.97
N SER A 65 4.03 -1.57 10.91
CA SER A 65 3.41 -2.24 12.06
C SER A 65 2.41 -3.32 11.64
N TYR A 66 1.57 -3.06 10.64
CA TYR A 66 0.65 -4.07 10.13
C TYR A 66 1.39 -5.26 9.53
N SER A 67 2.44 -5.02 8.73
CA SER A 67 3.28 -6.07 8.17
C SER A 67 3.96 -6.91 9.26
N ASP A 68 4.58 -6.25 10.24
CA ASP A 68 5.29 -6.92 11.35
C ASP A 68 4.32 -7.75 12.22
N ARG A 69 3.06 -7.31 12.36
CA ARG A 69 2.01 -8.05 13.08
C ARG A 69 1.44 -9.23 12.30
N ARG A 70 1.60 -9.31 10.98
CA ARG A 70 1.14 -10.45 10.18
C ARG A 70 2.04 -11.64 10.49
N ARG A 71 1.55 -12.55 11.32
CA ARG A 71 2.23 -13.82 11.59
C ARG A 71 2.30 -14.65 10.31
N PRO A 72 3.45 -15.26 9.99
CA PRO A 72 3.49 -16.29 8.95
C PRO A 72 2.57 -17.43 9.37
N LEU A 73 1.66 -17.86 8.49
CA LEU A 73 0.94 -19.11 8.71
C LEU A 73 1.98 -20.23 8.62
N VAL A 74 2.10 -21.01 9.69
CA VAL A 74 2.96 -22.19 9.71
C VAL A 74 2.06 -23.40 9.81
N PHE A 75 2.30 -24.38 8.94
CA PHE A 75 1.64 -25.66 8.94
C PHE A 75 2.64 -26.76 9.29
N GLN A 76 2.14 -27.83 9.91
CA GLN A 76 2.93 -29.02 10.20
C GLN A 76 2.69 -30.10 9.15
N LYS A 77 3.58 -31.08 9.09
CA LYS A 77 3.34 -32.32 8.34
C LYS A 77 2.05 -32.97 8.87
N ASP A 78 1.26 -33.54 7.97
CA ASP A 78 -0.05 -34.15 8.24
C ASP A 78 -1.19 -33.18 8.60
N ASP A 79 -0.95 -31.87 8.70
CA ASP A 79 -2.03 -30.88 8.77
C ASP A 79 -2.90 -30.93 7.51
N HIS A 80 -4.21 -30.76 7.68
CA HIS A 80 -5.14 -30.63 6.57
C HIS A 80 -5.36 -29.15 6.23
N VAL A 81 -5.34 -28.82 4.95
CA VAL A 81 -5.50 -27.46 4.45
C VAL A 81 -6.43 -27.39 3.25
N TYR A 82 -7.16 -26.28 3.19
CA TYR A 82 -7.90 -25.88 2.01
C TYR A 82 -7.01 -25.18 1.00
N LEU A 83 -7.07 -25.62 -0.25
CA LEU A 83 -6.39 -24.96 -1.37
C LEU A 83 -7.29 -23.90 -1.99
N ARG A 84 -6.77 -22.69 -2.14
CA ARG A 84 -7.44 -21.57 -2.80
C ARG A 84 -7.48 -21.78 -4.30
N VAL A 85 -8.68 -21.68 -4.87
CA VAL A 85 -8.88 -21.71 -6.33
C VAL A 85 -9.07 -20.31 -6.86
N SER A 86 -8.15 -19.86 -7.71
CA SER A 86 -8.31 -18.61 -8.45
C SER A 86 -9.27 -18.84 -9.61
N PRO A 87 -10.30 -18.01 -9.80
CA PRO A 87 -11.25 -18.12 -10.92
C PRO A 87 -10.64 -17.61 -12.23
N MET A 88 -9.36 -17.87 -12.48
CA MET A 88 -8.69 -17.48 -13.73
C MET A 88 -9.24 -18.31 -14.89
N LYS A 89 -9.47 -17.65 -16.04
CA LYS A 89 -9.95 -18.28 -17.27
C LYS A 89 -8.82 -19.20 -17.78
N GLY A 90 -9.09 -20.50 -17.94
CA GLY A 90 -8.12 -21.47 -18.47
C GLY A 90 -7.32 -22.27 -17.43
N VAL A 91 -7.43 -22.00 -16.13
CA VAL A 91 -6.84 -22.86 -15.09
C VAL A 91 -7.79 -24.01 -14.77
N HIS A 92 -7.26 -25.24 -14.59
CA HIS A 92 -8.05 -26.40 -14.17
C HIS A 92 -8.88 -26.04 -12.93
N ARG A 93 -10.21 -26.04 -13.08
CA ARG A 93 -11.13 -25.66 -11.99
C ARG A 93 -11.55 -26.90 -11.22
N PHE A 94 -11.46 -26.80 -9.91
CA PHE A 94 -11.89 -27.82 -8.98
C PHE A 94 -13.42 -27.68 -8.78
N GLY A 95 -14.20 -28.57 -9.40
CA GLY A 95 -15.66 -28.64 -9.19
C GLY A 95 -16.53 -27.65 -9.97
N VAL A 96 -17.56 -27.11 -9.31
CA VAL A 96 -18.69 -26.38 -9.91
C VAL A 96 -18.27 -25.09 -10.60
N LYS A 97 -18.69 -24.90 -11.86
CA LYS A 97 -18.44 -23.68 -12.65
C LYS A 97 -19.61 -22.71 -12.52
N GLY A 98 -19.32 -21.42 -12.27
CA GLY A 98 -20.31 -20.33 -12.34
C GLY A 98 -20.37 -19.48 -11.08
N LYS A 99 -21.45 -18.70 -10.96
CA LYS A 99 -21.76 -17.90 -9.75
C LYS A 99 -21.91 -18.86 -8.56
N LEU A 100 -21.35 -18.49 -7.40
CA LEU A 100 -21.33 -19.32 -6.16
C LEU A 100 -20.36 -20.51 -6.16
N ALA A 101 -19.44 -20.63 -7.13
CA ALA A 101 -18.36 -21.61 -7.04
C ALA A 101 -17.51 -21.41 -5.77
N PRO A 102 -17.08 -22.50 -5.10
CA PRO A 102 -16.30 -22.40 -3.89
C PRO A 102 -14.94 -21.74 -4.18
N ARG A 103 -14.50 -20.85 -3.29
CA ARG A 103 -13.18 -20.19 -3.38
C ARG A 103 -12.02 -21.07 -2.89
N TYR A 104 -12.35 -22.15 -2.19
CA TYR A 104 -11.44 -23.07 -1.53
C TYR A 104 -11.94 -24.49 -1.74
N VAL A 105 -11.04 -25.43 -1.98
CA VAL A 105 -11.37 -26.83 -2.27
C VAL A 105 -10.53 -27.78 -1.44
N GLY A 106 -11.18 -28.89 -1.05
CA GLY A 106 -10.62 -30.04 -0.34
C GLY A 106 -9.95 -29.72 0.99
N PRO A 107 -10.10 -30.51 2.05
CA PRO A 107 -8.98 -30.67 2.96
C PRO A 107 -7.94 -31.58 2.25
N PHE A 108 -6.80 -31.04 1.88
CA PHE A 108 -5.65 -31.81 1.41
C PHE A 108 -4.62 -31.92 2.53
N LYS A 109 -3.97 -33.07 2.62
CA LYS A 109 -2.96 -33.34 3.61
C LYS A 109 -1.63 -32.72 3.20
N ILE A 110 -0.91 -32.10 4.14
CA ILE A 110 0.45 -31.62 3.91
C ILE A 110 1.43 -32.79 4.05
N ILE A 111 2.14 -33.09 2.96
CA ILE A 111 3.17 -34.12 2.94
C ILE A 111 4.46 -33.60 3.58
N GLU A 112 4.89 -32.41 3.17
CA GLU A 112 6.12 -31.78 3.65
C GLU A 112 6.17 -30.28 3.37
N GLN A 113 7.10 -29.61 4.03
CA GLN A 113 7.46 -28.21 3.76
C GLN A 113 8.68 -28.17 2.82
N CYS A 114 8.48 -27.84 1.55
CA CYS A 114 9.55 -27.76 0.56
C CYS A 114 10.39 -26.47 0.67
N GLY A 115 9.90 -25.45 1.38
CA GLY A 115 10.63 -24.21 1.63
C GLY A 115 9.95 -23.35 2.70
N PRO A 116 10.52 -22.18 3.05
CA PRO A 116 10.02 -21.35 4.15
C PRO A 116 8.54 -20.96 4.02
N VAL A 117 8.03 -20.90 2.79
CA VAL A 117 6.67 -20.45 2.45
C VAL A 117 5.95 -21.42 1.49
N ALA A 118 6.52 -22.60 1.23
CA ALA A 118 6.01 -23.54 0.22
C ALA A 118 5.80 -24.93 0.83
N TYR A 119 4.62 -25.51 0.57
CA TYR A 119 4.20 -26.80 1.12
C TYR A 119 3.75 -27.72 -0.01
N ARG A 120 4.13 -29.00 0.08
CA ARG A 120 3.64 -30.05 -0.82
C ARG A 120 2.37 -30.67 -0.25
N LEU A 121 1.35 -30.76 -1.08
CA LEU A 121 0.06 -31.36 -0.73
C LEU A 121 -0.11 -32.74 -1.35
N GLU A 122 -0.83 -33.60 -0.66
CA GLU A 122 -1.34 -34.85 -1.22
C GLU A 122 -2.55 -34.55 -2.10
N LEU A 123 -2.30 -34.41 -3.40
CA LEU A 123 -3.35 -34.18 -4.40
C LEU A 123 -3.94 -35.50 -4.91
N PRO A 124 -5.27 -35.59 -5.09
CA PRO A 124 -5.92 -36.73 -5.73
C PRO A 124 -5.42 -37.01 -7.15
N SER A 125 -5.53 -38.27 -7.57
CA SER A 125 -5.12 -38.76 -8.91
C SER A 125 -5.84 -38.11 -10.09
N HIS A 126 -6.96 -37.41 -9.88
CA HIS A 126 -7.62 -36.62 -10.93
C HIS A 126 -6.99 -35.22 -11.14
N LEU A 127 -5.99 -34.86 -10.32
CA LEU A 127 -5.32 -33.54 -10.31
C LEU A 127 -3.83 -33.63 -10.63
N THR A 128 -3.35 -34.75 -11.19
CA THR A 128 -1.94 -35.00 -11.52
C THR A 128 -1.34 -33.96 -12.48
N ALA A 129 -2.17 -33.24 -13.24
CA ALA A 129 -1.73 -32.15 -14.12
C ALA A 129 -1.34 -30.87 -13.35
N VAL A 130 -1.71 -30.75 -12.07
CA VAL A 130 -1.43 -29.59 -11.22
C VAL A 130 -0.20 -29.90 -10.37
N HIS A 131 0.74 -28.96 -10.29
CA HIS A 131 1.86 -29.07 -9.36
C HIS A 131 1.36 -29.13 -7.92
N ASP A 132 1.92 -30.05 -7.15
CA ASP A 132 1.54 -30.36 -5.77
C ASP A 132 2.16 -29.41 -4.73
N VAL A 133 3.07 -28.53 -5.15
CA VAL A 133 3.72 -27.53 -4.29
C VAL A 133 3.01 -26.18 -4.39
N PHE A 134 2.54 -25.67 -3.26
CA PHE A 134 1.78 -24.42 -3.17
C PHE A 134 2.38 -23.44 -2.17
N HIS A 135 2.18 -22.15 -2.45
CA HIS A 135 2.60 -21.08 -1.56
C HIS A 135 1.62 -20.92 -0.38
N VAL A 136 2.11 -20.60 0.82
CA VAL A 136 1.33 -20.51 2.08
C VAL A 136 0.04 -19.68 1.96
N LEU A 137 0.06 -18.62 1.14
CA LEU A 137 -1.07 -17.71 0.92
C LEU A 137 -2.23 -18.34 0.12
N GLN A 138 -1.98 -19.45 -0.54
CA GLN A 138 -2.98 -20.25 -1.23
C GLN A 138 -3.60 -21.30 -0.29
N LEU A 139 -3.06 -21.46 0.92
CA LEU A 139 -3.50 -22.47 1.88
C LEU A 139 -4.28 -21.83 3.02
N LYS A 140 -5.30 -22.53 3.49
CA LYS A 140 -6.09 -22.13 4.66
C LYS A 140 -6.22 -23.32 5.60
N LYS A 141 -5.88 -23.16 6.88
CA LYS A 141 -5.95 -24.24 7.88
C LYS A 141 -7.35 -24.85 7.96
N TYR A 142 -7.43 -26.17 7.87
CA TYR A 142 -8.65 -26.92 8.19
C TYR A 142 -8.70 -27.11 9.72
N LEU A 143 -9.79 -26.69 10.35
CA LEU A 143 -9.93 -26.71 11.83
C LEU A 143 -10.77 -27.88 12.35
N ARG A 144 -11.38 -28.68 11.46
CA ARG A 144 -12.11 -29.87 11.86
C ARG A 144 -11.19 -31.08 11.71
N VAL A 145 -11.19 -31.98 12.67
CA VAL A 145 -10.59 -33.30 12.48
C VAL A 145 -11.51 -34.03 11.50
N PRO A 146 -11.02 -34.53 10.35
CA PRO A 146 -11.80 -35.47 9.56
C PRO A 146 -11.94 -36.73 10.42
N GLU A 147 -13.11 -36.99 11.00
CA GLU A 147 -13.47 -38.36 11.33
C GLU A 147 -13.51 -39.10 9.99
N GLU A 148 -12.70 -40.15 9.88
CA GLU A 148 -12.73 -41.06 8.74
C GLU A 148 -14.17 -41.55 8.56
N VAL A 149 -14.85 -41.10 7.51
CA VAL A 149 -16.01 -41.81 7.02
C VAL A 149 -15.47 -43.10 6.43
N VAL A 150 -15.52 -44.16 7.23
CA VAL A 150 -15.34 -45.54 6.81
C VAL A 150 -16.50 -45.83 5.85
N ASP A 151 -16.25 -45.75 4.54
CA ASP A 151 -17.16 -46.29 3.54
C ASP A 151 -17.09 -47.83 3.63
N THR A 152 -18.09 -48.43 4.27
CA THR A 152 -18.56 -49.80 4.00
C THR A 152 -19.48 -49.83 2.81
#